data_AF-A0A410WW37-F1
#
_entry.id   AF-A0A410WW37-F1
#
_cell.length_a   1.000
_cell.length_b   1.000
_cell.length_c   1.000
_cell.angle_alpha   90.00
_cell.angle_beta   90.00
_cell.angle_gamma   90.00
#
_symmetry.space_group_name_H-M   'P 1'
#
loop_
_entity.id
_entity.type
_entity.pdbx_description
1 polymer ?
#
loop_
_entity_poly.entity_id
_entity_poly.type
_entity_poly.pdbx_seq_one_letter_code
_entity_poly.pdbx_strand_id
1 'polypeptide(L)'
;MSQYRIDGSVVYTIEPYGESYYDLLTHLRLSTDKQPESAEDIVTLTVSIYDYVGEPAQENADVQLTINGKKQTLLVTEGVSSITLSGEPFYEVTADAEGRRGAALLIGSKPEPLKPPTLEELARENEKLRKEIARQNADFQAYIEFSINEQTRLNEEQARMNEDFRNFMESVAT
;
A
#
# COMPACT_ATOMS: atom_id res chain seq x y z
N MET A 1 24.61 54.95 0.11
CA MET A 1 23.32 55.40 -0.48
C MET A 1 23.61 56.36 -1.63
N SER A 2 23.74 55.81 -2.83
CA SER A 2 24.10 56.58 -4.03
C SER A 2 22.88 56.62 -4.96
N GLN A 3 22.53 57.81 -5.46
CA GLN A 3 21.39 57.99 -6.37
C GLN A 3 21.88 58.22 -7.80
N TYR A 4 21.24 57.57 -8.77
CA TYR A 4 21.38 57.89 -10.19
C TYR A 4 20.04 57.76 -10.92
N ARG A 5 19.87 58.56 -11.97
CA ARG A 5 18.65 58.62 -12.78
C ARG A 5 18.85 57.86 -14.08
N ILE A 6 17.91 56.97 -14.40
CA ILE A 6 17.76 56.34 -15.72
C ILE A 6 16.32 56.64 -16.16
N ASP A 7 16.15 57.24 -17.34
CA ASP A 7 14.85 57.56 -17.97
C ASP A 7 13.82 58.21 -17.04
N GLY A 8 14.24 59.24 -16.30
CA GLY A 8 13.35 60.05 -15.46
C GLY A 8 12.82 59.36 -14.20
N SER A 9 13.14 58.08 -13.99
CA SER A 9 12.75 57.32 -12.81
C SER A 9 13.88 57.32 -11.78
N VAL A 10 13.55 57.56 -10.51
CA VAL A 10 14.50 57.44 -9.41
C VAL A 10 14.62 55.96 -9.05
N VAL A 11 15.76 55.35 -9.36
CA VAL A 11 16.08 53.98 -8.98
C VAL A 11 16.86 54.02 -7.67
N TYR A 12 16.34 53.37 -6.64
CA TYR A 12 17.05 53.19 -5.37
C TYR A 12 17.88 51.91 -5.45
N THR A 13 19.20 52.04 -5.43
CA THR A 13 20.09 50.89 -5.25
C THR A 13 20.19 50.62 -3.76
N ILE A 14 19.53 49.55 -3.32
CA ILE A 14 19.75 48.99 -1.98
C ILE A 14 21.14 48.31 -2.08
N GLU A 15 22.15 48.92 -1.47
CA GLU A 15 23.41 48.21 -1.20
C GLU A 15 23.05 46.98 -0.36
N PRO A 16 23.40 45.74 -0.79
CA PRO A 16 23.11 44.55 -0.01
C PRO A 16 24.01 44.55 1.23
N TYR A 17 23.58 45.26 2.27
CA TYR A 17 24.03 45.04 3.63
C TYR A 17 23.22 43.88 4.19
N GLY A 18 23.69 42.68 3.89
CA GLY A 18 23.25 41.45 4.49
C GLY A 18 24.31 40.42 4.17
N GLU A 19 25.03 39.96 5.19
CA GLU A 19 25.86 38.76 5.08
C GLU A 19 24.99 37.66 4.46
N SER A 20 25.32 37.22 3.25
CA SER A 20 24.71 36.00 2.73
C SER A 20 25.21 34.89 3.65
N TYR A 21 24.32 34.39 4.51
CA TYR A 21 24.51 33.10 5.16
C TYR A 21 24.74 32.10 4.02
N TYR A 22 26.01 31.77 3.76
CA TYR A 22 26.33 30.59 2.98
C TYR A 22 25.70 29.44 3.75
N ASP A 23 24.73 28.77 3.14
CA ASP A 23 24.17 27.54 3.65
C ASP A 23 25.32 26.52 3.68
N LEU A 24 26.00 26.42 4.83
CA LEU A 24 27.11 25.50 5.06
C LEU A 24 26.65 24.03 5.14
N LEU A 25 25.35 23.78 5.00
CA LEU A 25 24.79 22.45 5.17
C LEU A 25 25.19 21.57 3.99
N THR A 26 25.81 20.43 4.31
CA THR A 26 25.92 19.33 3.37
C THR A 26 24.51 18.86 3.00
N HIS A 27 24.32 18.41 1.76
CA HIS A 27 23.02 18.03 1.24
C HIS A 27 23.02 16.58 0.75
N LEU A 28 21.87 15.94 0.92
CA LEU A 28 21.65 14.61 0.37
C LEU A 28 21.25 14.72 -1.11
N ARG A 29 21.69 13.75 -1.90
CA ARG A 29 21.22 13.53 -3.27
C ARG A 29 20.74 12.10 -3.42
N LEU A 30 19.55 11.97 -3.99
CA LEU A 30 18.97 10.68 -4.36
C LEU A 30 19.08 10.52 -5.87
N SER A 31 19.45 9.33 -6.31
CA SER A 31 19.45 8.96 -7.72
C SER A 31 19.08 7.49 -7.88
N THR A 32 18.70 7.12 -9.09
CA THR A 32 18.36 5.75 -9.44
C THR A 32 18.97 5.37 -10.77
N ASP A 33 19.27 4.09 -10.93
CA ASP A 33 19.85 3.51 -12.16
C ASP A 33 18.82 3.43 -13.29
N LYS A 34 17.55 3.15 -12.98
CA LYS A 34 16.46 3.08 -13.96
C LYS A 34 15.10 3.41 -13.35
N GLN A 35 14.12 3.66 -14.21
CA GLN A 35 12.71 3.70 -13.82
C GLN A 35 12.15 2.27 -13.87
N PRO A 36 11.37 1.81 -12.86
CA PRO A 36 10.68 0.54 -12.92
C PRO A 36 9.53 0.61 -13.94
N GLU A 37 9.41 -0.40 -14.79
CA GLU A 37 8.29 -0.56 -15.73
C GLU A 37 7.22 -1.51 -15.18
N SER A 38 7.61 -2.38 -14.25
CA SER A 38 6.74 -3.36 -13.61
C SER A 38 7.11 -3.58 -12.13
N ALA A 39 6.25 -4.27 -11.38
CA ALA A 39 6.55 -4.65 -9.99
C ALA A 39 7.68 -5.69 -9.87
N GLU A 40 8.03 -6.36 -10.97
CA GLU A 40 9.12 -7.36 -11.03
C GLU A 40 10.49 -6.71 -11.24
N ASP A 41 10.52 -5.43 -11.65
CA ASP A 41 11.77 -4.71 -11.82
C ASP A 41 12.48 -4.47 -10.48
N ILE A 42 13.78 -4.77 -10.49
CA ILE A 42 14.69 -4.40 -9.40
C ILE A 42 15.35 -3.07 -9.79
N VAL A 43 15.27 -2.09 -8.91
CA VAL A 43 15.81 -0.74 -9.09
C VAL A 43 16.84 -0.48 -8.00
N THR A 44 17.94 0.19 -8.34
CA THR A 44 18.95 0.60 -7.36
C THR A 44 18.70 2.06 -7.01
N LEU A 45 18.48 2.34 -5.71
CA LEU A 45 18.49 3.70 -5.16
C LEU A 45 19.88 3.99 -4.60
N THR A 46 20.50 5.07 -5.07
CA THR A 46 21.77 5.58 -4.55
C THR A 46 21.53 6.84 -3.75
N VAL A 47 22.06 6.87 -2.54
CA VAL A 47 22.09 8.02 -1.63
C VAL A 47 23.53 8.53 -1.58
N SER A 48 23.72 9.81 -1.88
CA SER A 48 25.03 10.46 -1.83
C SER A 48 24.99 11.71 -0.97
N ILE A 49 26.09 11.97 -0.26
CA ILE A 49 26.28 13.20 0.52
C ILE A 49 27.19 14.12 -0.27
N TYR A 50 26.75 15.36 -0.43
CA TYR A 50 27.52 16.41 -1.09
C TYR A 50 27.80 17.54 -0.10
N ASP A 51 28.97 18.14 -0.22
CA ASP A 51 29.29 19.34 0.54
C ASP A 51 28.56 20.59 0.01
N TYR A 52 28.80 21.73 0.65
CA TYR A 52 28.16 23.00 0.29
C TYR A 52 28.60 23.53 -1.08
N VAL A 53 29.71 23.04 -1.65
CA VAL A 53 30.17 23.39 -3.02
C VAL A 53 29.68 22.40 -4.08
N GLY A 54 29.04 21.30 -3.68
CA GLY A 54 28.50 20.29 -4.58
C GLY A 54 29.49 19.19 -4.94
N GLU A 55 30.56 19.01 -4.16
CA GLU A 55 31.50 17.89 -4.29
C GLU A 55 31.10 16.72 -3.36
N PRO A 56 31.38 15.46 -3.72
CA PRO A 56 31.09 14.32 -2.87
C PRO A 56 31.81 14.42 -1.52
N ALA A 57 31.06 14.38 -0.42
CA ALA A 57 31.62 14.45 0.92
C ALA A 57 32.09 13.05 1.36
N GLN A 58 33.38 12.91 1.69
CA GLN A 58 33.97 11.64 2.14
C GLN A 58 33.69 11.40 3.64
N GLU A 59 32.41 11.29 4.00
CA GLU A 59 31.97 11.15 5.39
C GLU A 59 30.93 10.04 5.58
N ASN A 60 30.78 9.60 6.83
CA ASN A 60 29.77 8.61 7.21
C ASN A 60 28.57 9.30 7.86
N ALA A 61 27.35 8.85 7.56
CA ALA A 61 26.14 9.37 8.19
C ALA A 61 25.03 8.33 8.26
N ASP A 62 24.22 8.41 9.31
CA ASP A 62 22.96 7.68 9.39
C ASP A 62 21.87 8.48 8.68
N VAL A 63 21.35 7.94 7.57
CA VAL A 63 20.29 8.56 6.77
C VAL A 63 18.97 7.86 7.06
N GLN A 64 17.96 8.61 7.47
CA GLN A 64 16.59 8.13 7.60
C GLN A 64 15.88 8.22 6.26
N LEU A 65 15.60 7.06 5.66
CA LEU A 65 14.81 6.94 4.44
C LEU A 65 13.36 6.66 4.79
N THR A 66 12.43 7.33 4.09
CA THR A 66 11.02 6.95 4.05
C THR A 66 10.67 6.54 2.63
N ILE A 67 10.26 5.29 2.43
CA ILE A 67 9.89 4.73 1.12
C ILE A 67 8.43 4.30 1.19
N ASN A 68 7.56 4.94 0.42
CA ASN A 68 6.10 4.69 0.45
C ASN A 68 5.54 4.72 1.88
N GLY A 69 6.00 5.67 2.69
CA GLY A 69 5.60 5.85 4.09
C GLY A 69 6.30 4.92 5.10
N LYS A 70 7.11 3.95 4.66
CA LYS A 70 7.87 3.05 5.54
C LYS A 70 9.25 3.62 5.84
N LYS A 71 9.59 3.76 7.12
CA LYS A 71 10.88 4.30 7.56
C LYS A 71 11.94 3.21 7.70
N GLN A 72 13.17 3.51 7.30
CA GLN A 72 14.35 2.69 7.53
C GLN A 72 15.61 3.56 7.65
N THR A 73 16.57 3.10 8.44
CA THR A 73 17.89 3.74 8.55
C THR A 73 18.84 3.10 7.56
N LEU A 74 19.52 3.94 6.78
CA LEU A 74 20.61 3.55 5.87
C LEU A 74 21.91 4.18 6.37
N LEU A 75 22.90 3.34 6.64
CA LEU A 75 24.26 3.83 6.89
C LEU A 75 24.91 4.20 5.55
N VAL A 76 25.29 5.47 5.42
CA VAL A 76 26.12 5.97 4.33
C VAL A 76 27.57 5.94 4.76
N THR A 77 28.44 5.32 3.96
CA THR A 77 29.87 5.22 4.20
C THR A 77 30.65 5.91 3.09
N GLU A 78 31.66 6.71 3.44
CA GLU A 78 32.48 7.44 2.45
C GLU A 78 31.62 8.27 1.46
N GLY A 79 30.51 8.82 1.95
CA GLY A 79 29.64 9.71 1.18
C GLY A 79 28.63 9.03 0.27
N VAL A 80 28.64 7.70 0.15
CA VAL A 80 27.71 7.00 -0.76
C VAL A 80 27.22 5.67 -0.19
N SER A 81 25.94 5.37 -0.44
CA SER A 81 25.37 4.05 -0.17
C SER A 81 24.25 3.76 -1.15
N SER A 82 23.93 2.48 -1.32
CA SER A 82 22.90 2.03 -2.25
C SER A 82 22.05 0.93 -1.66
N ILE A 83 20.77 0.94 -2.00
CA ILE A 83 19.82 -0.13 -1.67
C ILE A 83 19.07 -0.56 -2.91
N THR A 84 18.58 -1.79 -2.91
CA THR A 84 17.70 -2.30 -3.97
C THR A 84 16.24 -2.14 -3.56
N LEU A 85 15.42 -1.71 -4.51
CA LEU A 85 13.97 -1.60 -4.41
C LEU A 85 13.35 -2.58 -5.40
N SER A 86 12.34 -3.33 -4.96
CA SER A 86 11.56 -4.23 -5.81
C SER A 86 10.14 -4.40 -5.29
N GLY A 87 9.26 -4.97 -6.10
CA GLY A 87 7.89 -5.30 -5.70
C GLY A 87 6.85 -4.21 -5.94
N GLU A 88 7.25 -3.01 -6.39
CA GLU A 88 6.32 -1.91 -6.68
C GLU A 88 6.72 -1.16 -7.96
N PRO A 89 5.76 -0.76 -8.82
CA PRO A 89 6.04 0.02 -10.02
C PRO A 89 6.23 1.52 -9.74
N PHE A 90 6.10 1.95 -8.47
CA PHE A 90 6.21 3.34 -8.03
C PHE A 90 6.75 3.44 -6.61
N TYR A 91 7.70 4.35 -6.40
CA TYR A 91 8.27 4.68 -5.10
C TYR A 91 8.30 6.19 -4.87
N GLU A 92 7.76 6.60 -3.72
CA GLU A 92 7.97 7.91 -3.11
C GLU A 92 9.05 7.78 -2.04
N VAL A 93 10.22 8.35 -2.30
CA VAL A 93 11.39 8.27 -1.43
C VAL A 93 11.69 9.64 -0.86
N THR A 94 11.80 9.74 0.46
CA THR A 94 12.40 10.89 1.15
C THR A 94 13.57 10.44 1.99
N ALA A 95 14.56 11.31 2.13
CA ALA A 95 15.78 11.07 2.87
C ALA A 95 16.09 12.28 3.77
N ASP A 96 16.39 12.00 5.04
CA ASP A 96 16.72 12.99 6.06
C ASP A 96 17.97 12.52 6.82
N ALA A 97 18.84 13.46 7.20
CA ALA A 97 20.01 13.19 8.03
C ALA A 97 20.28 14.41 8.92
N GLU A 98 20.72 14.15 10.15
CA GLU A 98 20.96 15.20 11.14
C GLU A 98 21.94 16.25 10.61
N GLY A 99 21.57 17.53 10.72
CA GLY A 99 22.40 18.66 10.28
C GLY A 99 22.60 18.75 8.76
N ARG A 100 21.73 18.12 7.97
CA ARG A 100 21.82 18.12 6.50
C ARG A 100 20.50 18.51 5.86
N ARG A 101 20.57 19.05 4.65
CA ARG A 101 19.36 19.27 3.84
C ARG A 101 18.86 17.93 3.30
N GLY A 102 17.61 17.60 3.64
CA GLY A 102 16.93 16.40 3.14
C GLY A 102 16.69 16.40 1.64
N ALA A 103 16.38 15.22 1.10
CA ALA A 103 16.12 15.00 -0.33
C ALA A 103 14.84 14.20 -0.56
N ALA A 104 14.22 14.37 -1.71
CA ALA A 104 13.06 13.59 -2.14
C ALA A 104 13.21 13.16 -3.60
N LEU A 105 12.75 11.96 -3.92
CA LEU A 105 12.78 11.38 -5.26
C LEU A 105 11.52 10.55 -5.50
N LEU A 106 10.90 10.77 -6.66
CA LEU A 106 9.84 9.92 -7.18
C LEU A 106 10.45 8.99 -8.23
N ILE A 107 10.18 7.70 -8.10
CA ILE A 107 10.69 6.65 -9.00
C ILE A 107 9.47 5.91 -9.55
N GLY A 108 9.38 5.79 -10.86
CA GLY A 108 8.29 5.14 -11.57
C GLY A 108 7.11 6.06 -11.88
N SER A 109 6.10 5.49 -12.53
CA SER A 109 4.85 6.19 -12.82
C SER A 109 3.85 5.92 -11.72
N LYS A 110 3.27 6.98 -11.15
CA LYS A 110 2.21 6.85 -10.16
C LYS A 110 1.08 6.00 -10.76
N PRO A 111 0.61 4.94 -10.08
CA PRO A 111 -0.49 4.13 -10.60
C PRO A 111 -1.71 5.01 -10.83
N GLU A 112 -2.38 4.81 -11.96
CA GLU A 112 -3.65 5.47 -12.22
C GLU A 112 -4.65 5.10 -11.10
N PRO A 113 -5.43 6.06 -10.60
CA PRO A 113 -6.52 5.74 -9.68
C PRO A 113 -7.41 4.68 -10.33
N LEU A 114 -7.77 3.63 -9.56
CA LEU A 114 -8.76 2.68 -10.02
C LEU A 114 -10.01 3.45 -10.42
N LYS A 115 -10.47 3.25 -11.66
CA LYS A 115 -11.74 3.82 -12.10
C LYS A 115 -12.84 3.24 -11.20
N PRO A 116 -13.69 4.08 -10.60
CA PRO A 116 -14.82 3.58 -9.85
C PRO A 116 -15.70 2.71 -10.77
N PRO A 117 -16.30 1.63 -10.24
CA PRO A 117 -17.18 0.80 -11.03
C PRO A 117 -18.35 1.63 -11.57
N THR A 118 -18.75 1.34 -12.78
CA THR A 118 -19.90 1.97 -13.43
C THR A 118 -21.20 1.50 -12.78
N LEU A 119 -22.27 2.29 -12.95
CA LEU A 119 -23.62 1.88 -12.53
C LEU A 119 -24.07 0.57 -13.17
N GLU A 120 -23.63 0.30 -14.41
CA GLU A 120 -23.95 -0.93 -15.13
C GLU A 120 -23.23 -2.15 -14.52
N GLU A 121 -21.95 -2.02 -14.17
CA GLU A 121 -21.19 -3.07 -13.48
C GLU A 121 -21.80 -3.38 -12.11
N LEU A 122 -22.16 -2.34 -11.35
CA LEU A 122 -22.87 -2.48 -10.07
C LEU A 122 -24.24 -3.16 -10.25
N ALA A 123 -24.97 -2.87 -11.32
CA ALA A 123 -26.25 -3.51 -11.59
C ALA A 123 -26.08 -5.01 -11.90
N ARG A 124 -25.08 -5.37 -12.72
CA ARG A 124 -24.76 -6.77 -13.04
C ARG A 124 -24.31 -7.54 -11.80
N GLU A 125 -23.48 -6.94 -10.95
CA GLU A 125 -23.03 -7.56 -9.69
C GLU A 125 -24.19 -7.74 -8.72
N ASN A 126 -25.07 -6.75 -8.56
CA ASN A 126 -26.27 -6.87 -7.74
C ASN A 126 -27.24 -7.95 -8.25
N GLU A 127 -27.41 -8.08 -9.57
CA GLU A 127 -28.23 -9.14 -10.14
C GLU A 127 -27.62 -10.53 -9.86
N LYS A 128 -26.30 -10.67 -10.01
CA LYS A 128 -25.57 -11.90 -9.68
C LYS A 128 -25.75 -12.28 -8.21
N LEU A 129 -25.55 -11.32 -7.30
CA LEU A 129 -25.74 -11.53 -5.87
C LEU A 129 -27.18 -11.94 -5.54
N ARG A 130 -28.18 -11.31 -6.15
CA ARG A 130 -29.59 -11.69 -5.96
C ARG A 130 -29.87 -13.12 -6.42
N LYS A 131 -29.32 -13.54 -7.56
CA LYS A 131 -29.46 -14.92 -8.05
C LYS A 131 -28.78 -15.92 -7.13
N GLU A 132 -27.61 -15.57 -6.59
CA GLU A 132 -26.87 -16.42 -5.67
C GLU A 132 -27.60 -16.57 -4.33
N ILE A 133 -28.12 -15.48 -3.77
CA ILE A 133 -28.97 -15.52 -2.56
C ILE A 133 -30.23 -16.36 -2.80
N ALA A 134 -30.91 -16.18 -3.94
CA ALA A 134 -32.10 -16.95 -4.27
C ALA A 134 -31.80 -18.45 -4.37
N ARG A 135 -30.67 -18.81 -4.96
CA ARG A 135 -30.20 -20.20 -5.03
C ARG A 135 -29.88 -20.76 -3.64
N GLN A 136 -29.11 -20.03 -2.84
CA GLN A 136 -28.76 -20.46 -1.47
C GLN A 136 -30.01 -20.66 -0.61
N ASN A 137 -30.99 -19.77 -0.73
CA ASN A 137 -32.26 -19.90 -0.02
C ASN A 137 -33.04 -21.13 -0.49
N ALA A 138 -33.08 -21.43 -1.79
CA ALA A 138 -33.72 -22.63 -2.31
C ALA A 138 -33.03 -23.91 -1.82
N ASP A 139 -31.69 -23.95 -1.85
CA ASP A 139 -30.89 -25.07 -1.36
C ASP A 139 -31.13 -25.29 0.15
N PHE A 140 -31.22 -24.20 0.92
CA PHE A 140 -31.52 -24.27 2.36
C PHE A 140 -32.93 -24.79 2.65
N GLN A 141 -33.94 -24.36 1.89
CA GLN A 141 -35.31 -24.88 2.04
C GLN A 141 -35.38 -26.38 1.69
N ALA A 142 -34.72 -26.80 0.60
CA ALA A 142 -34.64 -28.21 0.22
C ALA A 142 -33.96 -29.06 1.31
N TYR A 143 -32.92 -28.53 1.96
CA TYR A 143 -32.28 -29.20 3.10
C TYR A 143 -33.23 -29.33 4.30
N ILE A 144 -33.99 -28.28 4.63
CA ILE A 144 -34.98 -28.34 5.71
C ILE A 144 -36.02 -29.42 5.41
N GLU A 145 -36.61 -29.42 4.22
CA GLU A 145 -37.61 -30.42 3.82
C GLU A 145 -37.05 -31.85 3.89
N PHE A 146 -35.84 -32.05 3.37
CA PHE A 146 -35.15 -33.34 3.47
C PHE A 146 -34.98 -33.78 4.93
N SER A 147 -34.52 -32.88 5.80
CA SER A 147 -34.29 -33.20 7.22
C SER A 147 -35.58 -33.57 7.96
N ILE A 148 -36.69 -32.88 7.68
CA ILE A 148 -38.00 -33.17 8.26
C ILE A 148 -38.51 -34.54 7.79
N ASN A 149 -38.38 -34.85 6.50
CA ASN A 149 -38.80 -36.12 5.94
C ASN A 149 -38.00 -37.29 6.52
N GLU A 150 -36.68 -37.15 6.64
CA GLU A 150 -35.84 -38.18 7.27
C GLU A 150 -36.18 -38.38 8.74
N GLN A 151 -36.40 -37.29 9.50
CA GLN A 151 -36.79 -37.42 10.90
C GLN A 151 -38.17 -38.09 11.06
N THR A 152 -39.11 -37.79 10.16
CA THR A 152 -40.42 -38.46 10.11
C THR A 152 -40.26 -39.95 9.82
N ARG A 153 -39.45 -40.31 8.81
CA ARG A 153 -39.16 -41.71 8.46
C ARG A 153 -38.55 -42.48 9.63
N LEU A 154 -37.58 -41.90 10.32
CA LEU A 154 -36.94 -42.50 11.49
C LEU A 154 -37.92 -42.71 12.64
N ASN A 155 -38.81 -41.74 12.90
CA ASN A 155 -39.84 -41.86 13.93
C ASN A 155 -40.84 -42.98 13.61
N GLU A 156 -41.26 -43.11 12.35
CA GLU A 156 -42.16 -44.20 11.90
C GLU A 156 -41.49 -45.58 11.96
N GLU A 157 -40.19 -45.66 11.64
CA GLU A 157 -39.41 -46.88 11.75
C GLU A 157 -39.24 -47.30 13.21
N GLN A 158 -38.96 -46.34 14.11
CA GLN A 158 -38.90 -46.59 15.55
C GLN A 158 -40.25 -47.05 16.11
N ALA A 159 -41.35 -46.44 15.67
CA ALA A 159 -42.70 -46.84 16.07
C ALA A 159 -42.99 -48.30 15.65
N ARG A 160 -42.64 -48.68 14.42
CA ARG A 160 -42.77 -50.06 13.92
C ARG A 160 -41.91 -51.04 14.72
N MET A 161 -40.64 -50.71 14.97
CA MET A 161 -39.77 -51.57 15.80
C MET A 161 -40.31 -51.77 17.22
N ASN A 162 -40.88 -50.72 17.83
CA ASN A 162 -41.48 -50.82 19.16
C ASN A 162 -42.72 -51.72 19.17
N GLU A 163 -43.53 -51.66 18.11
CA GLU A 163 -44.69 -52.54 17.93
C GLU A 163 -44.29 -53.99 17.70
N ASP A 164 -43.32 -54.24 16.81
CA ASP A 164 -42.77 -55.57 16.56
C ASP A 164 -42.17 -56.19 17.84
N PHE A 165 -41.43 -55.39 18.62
CA PHE A 165 -40.87 -55.84 19.90
C PHE A 165 -41.96 -56.18 20.91
N ARG A 166 -43.04 -55.38 20.99
CA ARG A 166 -44.18 -55.67 21.86
C ARG A 166 -44.85 -56.99 21.47
N ASN A 167 -45.15 -57.16 20.19
CA ASN A 167 -45.78 -58.37 19.65
C ASN A 167 -44.91 -59.62 19.92
N PHE A 168 -43.59 -59.49 19.76
CA PHE A 168 -42.64 -60.55 20.09
C PHE A 168 -42.72 -60.93 21.58
N MET A 169 -42.66 -59.94 22.49
CA MET A 169 -42.73 -60.20 23.93
C MET A 169 -44.05 -60.85 24.35
N GLU A 170 -45.17 -60.46 23.72
CA GLU A 170 -46.47 -61.10 23.95
C GLU A 170 -46.49 -62.57 23.51
N SER A 171 -45.87 -62.89 22.37
CA SER A 171 -45.81 -64.27 21.85
C SER A 171 -44.97 -65.23 22.70
N VAL A 172 -43.95 -64.72 23.40
CA VAL A 172 -43.07 -65.53 24.27
C VAL A 172 -43.71 -65.80 25.63
N ALA A 173 -44.69 -64.99 26.03
CA ALA A 173 -45.38 -65.12 27.32
C ALA A 173 -46.52 -66.16 27.34
N THR A 174 -46.93 -66.66 26.17
CA THR A 174 -47.97 -67.71 25.98
C THR A 174 -47.36 -69.07 25.71
#